data_AF-A0A5K0WAU6-F1
#
_entry.id   AF-A0A5K0WAU6-F1
#
_cell.length_a   1.000
_cell.length_b   1.000
_cell.length_c   1.000
_cell.angle_alpha   90.00
_cell.angle_beta   90.00
_cell.angle_gamma   90.00
#
_symmetry.space_group_name_H-M   'P 1'
#
loop_
_entity.id
_entity.type
_entity.pdbx_description
1 polymer ?
#
loop_
_entity_poly.entity_id
_entity_poly.type
_entity_poly.pdbx_seq_one_letter_code
_entity_poly.pdbx_strand_id
1 'polypeptide(L)' 'NLRPEIPRCCPSSFANVMRRCWDANPDKRPEMDEVVSLLEAIDTSKGGGMIPVDQQNGCLCFRKR' A
#
# COMPACT_ATOMS: atom_id res chain seq x y z
N ASN A 1 -9.69 -12.75 -11.80
CA ASN A 1 -9.49 -11.75 -10.72
C ASN A 1 -8.11 -11.91 -10.11
N LEU A 2 -7.10 -11.31 -10.73
CA LEU A 2 -5.74 -11.32 -10.20
C LEU A 2 -5.54 -10.04 -9.37
N ARG A 3 -5.25 -10.21 -8.08
CA ARG A 3 -4.80 -9.13 -7.20
C ARG A 3 -3.28 -9.17 -7.19
N PRO A 4 -2.58 -8.04 -7.37
CA PRO A 4 -1.13 -8.03 -7.38
C PRO A 4 -0.58 -8.41 -6.00
N GLU A 5 0.62 -8.99 -5.98
CA GLU A 5 1.35 -9.20 -4.73
C GLU A 5 1.76 -7.84 -4.13
N ILE A 6 1.59 -7.69 -2.83
CA ILE A 6 1.98 -6.47 -2.13
C ILE A 6 3.50 -6.46 -1.98
N PRO A 7 4.22 -5.45 -2.51
CA PRO A 7 5.67 -5.37 -2.39
C PRO A 7 6.11 -5.26 -0.92
N ARG A 8 7.28 -5.82 -0.58
CA ARG A 8 7.81 -5.79 0.80
C ARG A 8 8.19 -4.38 1.29
N CYS A 9 8.35 -3.42 0.38
CA CYS A 9 8.60 -2.02 0.68
C CYS A 9 7.32 -1.21 0.95
N CYS A 10 6.15 -1.81 0.77
CA CYS A 10 4.88 -1.17 1.06
C CYS A 10 4.74 -0.98 2.58
N PRO A 11 4.43 0.24 3.08
CA PRO A 11 4.09 0.44 4.49
C PRO A 11 2.98 -0.51 4.92
N SER A 12 3.13 -1.12 6.10
CA SER A 12 2.17 -2.09 6.61
C SER A 12 0.75 -1.53 6.72
N SER A 13 0.62 -0.23 7.02
CA SER A 13 -0.64 0.50 7.05
C SER A 13 -1.32 0.53 5.68
N PHE A 14 -0.59 0.90 4.63
CA PHE A 14 -1.10 0.91 3.25
C PHE A 14 -1.43 -0.51 2.75
N ALA A 15 -0.57 -1.49 3.06
CA ALA A 15 -0.82 -2.90 2.74
C ALA A 15 -2.12 -3.41 3.38
N ASN A 16 -2.42 -2.96 4.60
CA ASN A 16 -3.66 -3.33 5.28
C ASN A 16 -4.89 -2.72 4.59
N VAL A 17 -4.83 -1.46 4.16
CA VAL A 17 -5.91 -0.82 3.39
C VAL A 17 -6.18 -1.61 2.11
N MET A 18 -5.13 -1.95 1.35
CA MET A 18 -5.27 -2.76 0.14
C MET A 18 -5.99 -4.08 0.40
N ARG A 19 -5.61 -4.83 1.46
CA ARG A 19 -6.27 -6.10 1.81
C ARG A 19 -7.75 -5.93 2.14
N ARG A 20 -8.12 -4.88 2.89
CA ARG A 20 -9.52 -4.61 3.26
C ARG A 20 -10.37 -4.27 2.04
N CYS A 21 -9.87 -3.40 1.16
CA CYS A 21 -10.57 -3.06 -0.09
C CYS A 21 -10.73 -4.27 -1.02
N TRP A 22 -9.80 -5.22 -0.92
CA TRP A 22 -9.76 -6.42 -1.74
C TRP A 22 -10.37 -7.66 -1.08
N ASP A 23 -11.11 -7.53 0.02
CA ASP A 23 -11.74 -8.70 0.65
C ASP A 23 -12.62 -9.48 -0.35
N ALA A 24 -12.60 -10.80 -0.22
CA ALA A 24 -13.40 -11.70 -1.04
C ALA A 24 -14.90 -11.50 -0.76
N ASN A 25 -15.25 -11.19 0.49
CA ASN A 25 -16.59 -10.82 0.89
C ASN A 25 -16.83 -9.32 0.63
N PRO A 26 -17.80 -8.93 -0.23
CA PRO A 26 -18.14 -7.53 -0.44
C PRO A 26 -18.58 -6.81 0.84
N ASP A 27 -19.25 -7.49 1.78
CA ASP A 27 -19.74 -6.88 3.03
C ASP A 27 -18.62 -6.47 3.98
N LYS A 28 -17.40 -7.00 3.78
CA LYS A 28 -16.22 -6.65 4.57
C LYS A 28 -15.44 -5.47 3.99
N ARG A 29 -15.80 -5.00 2.81
CA ARG A 29 -15.11 -3.89 2.17
C ARG A 29 -15.51 -2.59 2.88
N PRO A 30 -14.54 -1.73 3.21
CA PRO A 30 -14.82 -0.44 3.81
C PRO A 30 -15.63 0.45 2.86
N GLU A 31 -16.44 1.34 3.42
CA GLU A 31 -17.05 2.42 2.64
C GLU A 31 -15.98 3.42 2.18
N MET A 32 -16.28 4.18 1.13
CA MET A 32 -15.30 5.09 0.54
C MET A 32 -14.84 6.18 1.50
N ASP A 33 -15.71 6.65 2.39
CA ASP A 33 -15.35 7.61 3.45
C ASP A 33 -14.32 7.02 4.43
N GLU A 34 -14.49 5.75 4.80
CA GLU A 34 -13.52 5.03 5.63
C GLU A 34 -12.20 4.83 4.87
N VAL A 35 -12.26 4.52 3.57
CA VAL A 35 -11.04 4.40 2.75
C VAL A 35 -10.26 5.71 2.71
N VAL A 36 -10.93 6.85 2.54
CA VAL A 36 -10.28 8.18 2.57
C VAL A 36 -9.64 8.42 3.93
N SER A 37 -10.38 8.20 5.02
CA SER A 37 -9.88 8.34 6.39
C SER A 37 -8.65 7.47 6.65
N LEU A 38 -8.68 6.21 6.19
CA LEU A 38 -7.55 5.27 6.31
C LEU A 38 -6.34 5.71 5.50
N LEU A 39 -6.53 6.31 4.33
CA LEU A 39 -5.45 6.80 3.48
C LEU A 39 -4.81 8.07 4.02
N GLU A 40 -5.61 9.00 4.54
CA GLU A 40 -5.15 10.24 5.18
C GLU A 40 -4.35 9.97 6.46
N ALA A 41 -4.71 8.93 7.20
CA ALA A 41 -4.00 8.49 8.40
C ALA A 41 -2.63 7.84 8.09
N ILE A 42 -2.30 7.55 6.82
CA ILE A 42 -1.02 6.94 6.47
C ILE A 42 0.06 8.02 6.44
N ASP A 43 0.89 8.01 7.47
CA ASP A 43 2.11 8.81 7.52
C ASP A 43 3.17 8.23 6.57
N THR A 44 3.27 8.81 5.37
CA THR A 44 4.28 8.47 4.36
C THR A 44 5.66 9.04 4.66
N SER A 45 5.81 9.82 5.75
CA SER A 45 7.09 10.37 6.20
C SER A 45 7.89 9.37 7.05
N LYS A 46 7.22 8.38 7.67
CA LYS A 46 7.84 7.38 8.57
C LYS A 46 8.15 6.05 7.91
N GLY A 47 7.44 5.69 6.84
CA GLY A 47 7.78 4.56 5.98
C GLY A 47 8.41 5.11 4.73
N GLY A 48 9.73 4.90 4.55
CA GLY A 48 10.52 5.45 3.44
C GLY A 48 9.70 5.62 2.16
N GLY A 49 9.49 6.88 1.78
CA GLY A 49 8.32 7.32 1.03
C GLY A 49 8.00 6.56 -0.27
N MET A 50 6.81 6.82 -0.82
CA MET A 50 6.50 6.38 -2.18
C MET A 50 7.49 7.01 -3.15
N ILE A 51 8.41 6.20 -3.68
CA ILE A 51 9.36 6.68 -4.67
C ILE A 51 8.57 6.98 -5.94
N PRO A 52 8.67 8.19 -6.52
CA PRO A 52 8.03 8.51 -7.79
C PRO A 52 8.43 7.46 -8.84
N VAL A 53 7.48 7.08 -9.70
CA VAL A 53 7.64 6.05 -10.73
C VAL A 53 8.90 6.24 -11.59
N ASP A 54 9.41 7.47 -11.66
CA ASP A 54 10.55 7.88 -12.48
C ASP A 54 11.92 7.83 -11.76
N GLN A 55 11.96 7.71 -10.43
CA GLN A 55 13.22 7.70 -9.69
C GLN A 55 13.56 6.29 -9.23
N GLN A 56 14.19 5.52 -10.12
CA GLN A 56 14.88 4.28 -9.74
C GLN A 56 16.11 4.61 -8.87
N ASN A 57 15.91 5.06 -7.63
CA ASN A 57 16.96 5.08 -6.62
C ASN A 57 16.36 5.26 -5.22
N GLY A 58 16.20 4.16 -4.47
CA GLY A 58 16.19 4.25 -3.01
C GLY A 58 15.24 3.39 -2.18
N CYS A 59 14.90 2.16 -2.59
CA CYS A 59 14.60 1.09 -1.62
C CYS A 59 15.55 -0.05 -1.96
N LEU A 60 16.23 -0.65 -0.96
CA LEU A 60 17.21 -1.74 -1.14
C LEU A 60 16.54 -3.07 -1.57
N CYS A 61 15.56 -3.01 -2.48
CA CYS A 61 14.81 -4.15 -3.02
C CYS A 61 15.08 -4.41 -4.51
N PHE A 62 15.94 -3.64 -5.20
CA PHE A 62 16.38 -3.90 -6.59
C PHE A 62 17.92 -3.96 -6.77
N ARG A 63 18.66 -4.46 -5.78
CA ARG A 63 20.06 -4.87 -5.99
C ARG A 63 20.28 -6.26 -5.44
N LYS A 64 20.19 -7.27 -6.30
CA LYS A 64 20.75 -8.61 -6.05
C LYS A 64 21.87 -8.84 -7.05
N ARG A 65 23.10 -8.61 -6.57
CA ARG A 65 24.43 -8.75 -7.21
C ARG A 65 24.61 -8.01 -8.54
#